data_AF-A0A4W5RPU7-F1
#
_entry.id   AF-A0A4W5RPU7-F1
#
_cell.length_a   1.000
_cell.length_b   1.000
_cell.length_c   1.000
_cell.angle_alpha   90.00
_cell.angle_beta   90.00
_cell.angle_gamma   90.00
#
_symmetry.space_group_name_H-M   'P 1'
#
loop_
_entity.id
_entity.type
_entity.pdbx_description
1 polymer ?
#
loop_
_entity_poly.entity_id
_entity_poly.type
_entity_poly.pdbx_seq_one_letter_code
_entity_poly.pdbx_strand_id
1 'polypeptide(L)'
;MYSSNSYSQAKDIHKAKGKSCGYYMRVVFFFSSLIQTLIIVSLVLFLVYGQPEKSAEERRVEELEQSFNRISENNINLRKDKADLGAALGARKAEKTALEGEVAALKKVANASGEQIKALILKASKCDADKKIEMSHVGCSTLISTLNIEVKTLQALNSQQAAMIKLITANFTKTSQYIHIERDNAIKDRDAHNLETISLRRENTNLKEHLKLYTQKCKEDFAKSLEGIQMVTSNFLVRIDNLFPHSMTFHLTCEKQTEQMENIRARCSNLSKEVEDKFQRYLDNVGSKVANIQAQSSRLEVQNSHLTLDLQQCHQNRSVAAAEGSRLLLEIQENHDRQVETLLKEQNRLREEKSLQGERLVLREAEVKTLNGNVESLTTALTNCNPKVR
;
A
#
# COMPACT_ATOMS: atom_id res chain seq x y z
N MET A 1 0.69 -96.46 99.38
CA MET A 1 1.01 -97.21 98.15
C MET A 1 1.75 -96.28 97.21
N TYR A 2 2.98 -96.66 96.81
CA TYR A 2 3.77 -96.38 95.58
C TYR A 2 3.42 -95.13 94.72
N SER A 3 4.32 -94.33 94.14
CA SER A 3 5.74 -94.47 93.81
C SER A 3 6.30 -93.13 93.27
N SER A 4 7.51 -92.79 93.72
CA SER A 4 8.69 -92.16 93.08
C SER A 4 8.67 -91.36 91.75
N ASN A 5 9.57 -90.35 91.75
CA ASN A 5 10.46 -89.87 90.66
C ASN A 5 9.90 -88.91 89.59
N SER A 6 10.66 -88.02 88.93
CA SER A 6 11.96 -87.33 89.10
C SER A 6 12.20 -86.55 87.78
N TYR A 7 12.72 -85.32 87.86
CA TYR A 7 13.46 -84.52 86.85
C TYR A 7 13.07 -84.53 85.34
N SER A 8 12.88 -83.35 84.73
CA SER A 8 13.80 -82.81 83.69
C SER A 8 13.31 -81.53 82.98
N GLN A 9 14.32 -80.74 82.61
CA GLN A 9 14.40 -79.40 82.03
C GLN A 9 13.91 -79.32 80.58
N ALA A 10 13.31 -78.18 80.16
CA ALA A 10 13.21 -77.80 78.75
C ALA A 10 13.18 -76.27 78.53
N LYS A 11 14.35 -75.77 78.11
CA LYS A 11 14.70 -74.65 77.20
C LYS A 11 13.71 -73.52 76.86
N ASP A 12 14.31 -72.31 76.84
CA ASP A 12 13.85 -71.01 76.38
C ASP A 12 13.11 -70.97 75.03
N ILE A 13 12.02 -70.18 74.98
CA ILE A 13 11.63 -69.43 73.76
C ILE A 13 11.17 -68.02 74.18
N HIS A 14 11.95 -67.02 73.76
CA HIS A 14 11.64 -65.60 73.87
C HIS A 14 10.22 -65.25 73.37
N LYS A 15 9.38 -64.65 74.22
CA LYS A 15 8.13 -63.98 73.78
C LYS A 15 8.36 -62.49 73.60
N ALA A 16 8.32 -62.04 72.35
CA ALA A 16 8.32 -60.63 71.99
C ALA A 16 7.05 -59.91 72.49
N LYS A 17 7.23 -58.72 73.07
CA LYS A 17 6.15 -57.77 73.43
C LYS A 17 5.29 -57.49 72.19
N GLY A 18 4.12 -58.13 72.10
CA GLY A 18 3.14 -57.87 71.05
C GLY A 18 2.60 -56.46 71.15
N LYS A 19 2.74 -55.66 70.09
CA LYS A 19 2.12 -54.34 69.95
C LYS A 19 0.60 -54.51 69.97
N SER A 20 -0.09 -53.79 70.84
CA SER A 20 -1.54 -53.90 71.03
C SER A 20 -2.30 -53.52 69.76
N CYS A 21 -3.42 -54.20 69.52
CA CYS A 21 -4.35 -53.98 68.40
C CYS A 21 -4.71 -52.49 68.17
N GLY A 22 -4.72 -51.67 69.23
CA GLY A 22 -4.98 -50.23 69.15
C GLY A 22 -3.93 -49.42 68.38
N TYR A 23 -2.67 -49.89 68.29
CA TYR A 23 -1.64 -49.23 67.47
C TYR A 23 -1.98 -49.29 65.99
N TYR A 24 -2.41 -50.47 65.51
CA TYR A 24 -2.77 -50.66 64.12
C TYR A 24 -4.05 -49.90 63.74
N MET A 25 -5.03 -49.80 64.64
CA MET A 25 -6.25 -49.00 64.38
C MET A 25 -5.95 -47.51 64.21
N ARG A 26 -5.06 -46.92 65.03
CA ARG A 26 -4.65 -45.52 64.87
C ARG A 26 -3.90 -45.27 63.56
N VAL A 27 -3.05 -46.22 63.17
CA VAL A 27 -2.30 -46.17 61.90
C VAL A 27 -3.26 -46.23 60.71
N VAL A 28 -4.26 -47.12 60.73
CA VAL A 28 -5.28 -47.23 59.68
C VAL A 28 -6.10 -45.95 59.54
N PHE A 29 -6.53 -45.33 60.65
CA PHE A 29 -7.24 -44.04 60.62
C PHE A 29 -6.38 -42.90 60.05
N PHE A 30 -5.09 -42.88 60.37
CA PHE A 30 -4.16 -41.88 59.84
C PHE A 30 -3.97 -42.02 58.33
N PHE A 31 -3.79 -43.25 57.84
CA PHE A 31 -3.69 -43.52 56.41
C PHE A 31 -5.01 -43.22 55.68
N SER A 32 -6.18 -43.51 56.28
CA SER A 32 -7.48 -43.17 55.69
C SER A 32 -7.66 -41.65 55.54
N SER A 33 -7.31 -40.87 56.57
CA SER A 33 -7.39 -39.40 56.53
C SER A 33 -6.39 -38.80 55.55
N LEU A 34 -5.20 -39.39 55.44
CA LEU A 34 -4.16 -38.96 54.51
C LEU A 34 -4.55 -39.24 53.05
N ILE A 35 -5.08 -40.43 52.75
CA ILE A 35 -5.60 -40.77 51.42
C ILE A 35 -6.77 -39.86 51.05
N GLN A 36 -7.68 -39.58 52.00
CA GLN A 36 -8.80 -38.65 51.77
C GLN A 36 -8.31 -37.23 51.44
N THR A 37 -7.30 -36.73 52.16
CA THR A 37 -6.72 -35.40 51.91
C THR A 37 -6.03 -35.35 50.54
N LEU A 38 -5.28 -36.40 50.17
CA LEU A 38 -4.66 -36.52 48.86
C LEU A 38 -5.69 -36.51 47.73
N ILE A 39 -6.80 -37.23 47.90
CA ILE A 39 -7.90 -37.23 46.92
C ILE A 39 -8.51 -35.84 46.78
N ILE A 40 -8.77 -35.12 47.88
CA ILE A 40 -9.31 -33.76 47.84
C ILE A 40 -8.35 -32.80 47.11
N VAL A 41 -7.05 -32.86 47.43
CA VAL A 41 -6.04 -32.04 46.74
C VAL A 41 -5.95 -32.38 45.26
N SER A 42 -5.98 -33.67 44.90
CA SER A 42 -6.00 -34.10 43.49
C SER A 42 -7.24 -33.60 42.76
N LEU A 43 -8.42 -33.67 43.36
CA LEU A 43 -9.66 -33.16 42.76
C LEU A 43 -9.66 -31.65 42.60
N VAL A 44 -9.12 -30.90 43.58
CA VAL A 44 -8.97 -29.45 43.47
C VAL A 44 -7.96 -29.07 42.39
N LEU A 45 -6.83 -29.79 42.29
CA LEU A 45 -5.88 -29.60 41.19
C LEU A 45 -6.52 -29.93 39.84
N PHE A 46 -7.37 -30.96 39.77
CA PHE A 46 -8.13 -31.27 38.57
C PHE A 46 -9.21 -30.23 38.26
N LEU A 47 -9.73 -29.50 39.25
CA LEU A 47 -10.73 -28.46 39.04
C LEU A 47 -10.10 -27.12 38.66
N VAL A 48 -8.90 -26.81 39.20
CA VAL A 48 -8.12 -25.60 38.88
C VAL A 48 -7.34 -25.75 37.57
N TYR A 49 -6.84 -26.95 37.26
CA TYR A 49 -6.00 -27.20 36.08
C TYR A 49 -6.60 -28.17 35.05
N GLY A 50 -7.69 -28.85 35.37
CA GLY A 50 -8.30 -29.88 34.52
C GLY A 50 -9.58 -29.46 33.81
N GLN A 51 -9.87 -28.16 33.69
CA GLN A 51 -10.80 -27.71 32.64
C GLN A 51 -10.12 -27.89 31.28
N PRO A 52 -10.64 -28.74 30.37
CA PRO A 52 -10.29 -28.65 28.97
C PRO A 52 -11.09 -27.47 28.42
N GLU A 53 -10.67 -26.25 28.74
CA GLU A 53 -10.85 -25.22 27.71
C GLU A 53 -10.19 -25.80 26.47
N LYS A 54 -10.91 -25.84 25.36
CA LYS A 54 -10.30 -25.94 24.03
C LYS A 54 -9.30 -24.78 23.96
N SER A 55 -8.09 -25.05 24.45
CA SER A 55 -7.36 -24.03 25.20
C SER A 55 -6.87 -22.99 24.21
N ALA A 56 -6.64 -21.78 24.67
CA ALA A 56 -6.19 -20.68 23.82
C ALA A 56 -5.03 -21.04 22.86
N GLU A 57 -4.26 -22.10 23.12
CA GLU A 57 -3.27 -22.66 22.20
C GLU A 57 -3.86 -23.27 20.93
N GLU A 58 -4.92 -24.07 21.00
CA GLU A 58 -5.51 -24.74 19.83
C GLU A 58 -6.16 -23.72 18.88
N ARG A 59 -6.82 -22.70 19.43
CA ARG A 59 -7.31 -21.53 18.67
C ARG A 59 -6.17 -20.72 18.06
N ARG A 60 -5.06 -20.52 18.79
CA ARG A 60 -3.88 -19.82 18.24
C ARG A 60 -3.24 -20.61 17.11
N VAL A 61 -3.21 -21.94 17.21
CA VAL A 61 -2.69 -22.81 16.14
C VAL A 61 -3.58 -22.72 14.90
N GLU A 62 -4.91 -22.75 15.07
CA GLU A 62 -5.86 -22.60 13.96
C GLU A 62 -5.79 -21.20 13.30
N GLU A 63 -5.69 -20.13 14.10
CA GLU A 63 -5.45 -18.77 13.58
C GLU A 63 -4.10 -18.67 12.86
N LEU A 64 -3.06 -19.31 13.37
CA LEU A 64 -1.74 -19.32 12.75
C LEU A 64 -1.78 -20.08 11.42
N GLU A 65 -2.45 -21.22 11.36
CA GLU A 65 -2.65 -22.01 10.15
C GLU A 65 -3.45 -21.24 9.10
N GLN A 66 -4.55 -20.58 9.48
CA GLN A 66 -5.31 -19.70 8.59
C GLN A 66 -4.47 -18.53 8.09
N SER A 67 -3.66 -17.90 8.96
CA SER A 67 -2.78 -16.80 8.57
C SER A 67 -1.69 -17.26 7.59
N PHE A 68 -1.13 -18.46 7.82
CA PHE A 68 -0.11 -19.07 6.97
C PHE A 68 -0.68 -19.39 5.60
N ASN A 69 -1.86 -20.01 5.53
CA ASN A 69 -2.55 -20.32 4.28
C ASN A 69 -2.85 -19.05 3.48
N ARG A 70 -3.34 -17.99 4.14
CA ARG A 70 -3.59 -16.69 3.51
C ARG A 70 -2.31 -16.05 2.97
N ILE A 71 -1.22 -16.08 3.75
CA ILE A 71 0.07 -15.53 3.31
C ILE A 71 0.65 -16.34 2.16
N SER A 72 0.51 -17.67 2.21
CA SER A 72 0.97 -18.58 1.16
C SER A 72 0.25 -18.33 -0.16
N GLU A 73 -1.07 -18.21 -0.14
CA GLU A 73 -1.89 -17.88 -1.32
C GLU A 73 -1.52 -16.51 -1.90
N ASN A 74 -1.38 -15.49 -1.03
CA ASN A 74 -0.91 -14.17 -1.45
C ASN A 74 0.50 -14.22 -2.07
N ASN A 75 1.41 -15.05 -1.55
CA ASN A 75 2.75 -15.19 -2.12
C ASN A 75 2.71 -15.83 -3.51
N ILE A 76 1.84 -16.83 -3.71
CA ILE A 76 1.64 -17.47 -5.02
C ILE A 76 1.09 -16.45 -6.02
N ASN A 77 0.06 -15.69 -5.63
CA ASN A 77 -0.52 -14.65 -6.47
C ASN A 77 0.50 -13.56 -6.82
N LEU A 78 1.27 -13.06 -5.84
CA LEU A 78 2.32 -12.07 -6.09
C LEU A 78 3.42 -12.59 -7.02
N ARG A 79 3.77 -13.88 -6.94
CA ARG A 79 4.73 -14.49 -7.87
C ARG A 79 4.18 -14.57 -9.30
N LYS A 80 2.88 -14.86 -9.43
CA LYS A 80 2.19 -14.86 -10.71
C LYS A 80 2.12 -13.46 -11.31
N ASP A 81 1.67 -12.48 -10.53
CA ASP A 81 1.61 -11.07 -10.96
C ASP A 81 2.99 -10.54 -11.37
N LYS A 82 4.04 -10.92 -10.62
CA LYS A 82 5.42 -10.58 -10.99
C LYS A 82 5.83 -11.16 -12.34
N ALA A 83 5.45 -12.42 -12.61
CA ALA A 83 5.74 -13.05 -13.89
C ALA A 83 4.97 -12.38 -15.04
N ASP A 84 3.67 -12.10 -14.83
CA ASP A 84 2.79 -11.47 -15.82
C ASP A 84 3.24 -10.03 -16.13
N LEU A 85 3.56 -9.25 -15.09
CA LEU A 85 4.14 -7.90 -15.25
C LEU A 85 5.51 -7.95 -15.91
N GLY A 86 6.33 -8.95 -15.60
CA GLY A 86 7.62 -9.17 -16.26
C GLY A 86 7.47 -9.44 -17.77
N ALA A 87 6.49 -10.26 -18.15
CA ALA A 87 6.17 -10.55 -19.54
C ALA A 87 5.63 -9.30 -20.27
N ALA A 88 4.71 -8.55 -19.64
CA ALA A 88 4.15 -7.32 -20.18
C ALA A 88 5.23 -6.24 -20.39
N LEU A 89 6.15 -6.09 -19.44
CA LEU A 89 7.29 -5.18 -19.56
C LEU A 89 8.20 -5.57 -20.72
N GLY A 90 8.48 -6.87 -20.87
CA GLY A 90 9.26 -7.40 -22.00
C GLY A 90 8.62 -7.07 -23.35
N ALA A 91 7.31 -7.30 -23.47
CA ALA A 91 6.54 -6.99 -24.68
C ALA A 91 6.55 -5.49 -24.99
N ARG A 92 6.29 -4.63 -24.00
CA ARG A 92 6.32 -3.16 -24.18
C ARG A 92 7.71 -2.65 -24.54
N LYS A 93 8.77 -3.26 -24.01
CA LYS A 93 10.14 -2.90 -24.37
C LYS A 93 10.45 -3.25 -25.82
N ALA A 94 10.02 -4.43 -26.29
CA ALA A 94 10.17 -4.83 -27.69
C ALA A 94 9.39 -3.90 -28.64
N GLU A 95 8.14 -3.57 -28.30
CA GLU A 95 7.32 -2.62 -29.06
C GLU A 95 7.96 -1.24 -29.12
N LYS A 96 8.49 -0.74 -28.00
CA LYS A 96 9.21 0.53 -27.95
C LYS A 96 10.42 0.52 -28.90
N THR A 97 11.23 -0.54 -28.87
CA THR A 97 12.40 -0.66 -29.75
C THR A 97 11.99 -0.73 -31.23
N ALA A 98 10.87 -1.40 -31.56
CA ALA A 98 10.34 -1.41 -32.92
C ALA A 98 9.92 -0.01 -33.38
N LEU A 99 9.16 0.72 -32.56
CA LEU A 99 8.72 2.09 -32.84
C LEU A 99 9.89 3.07 -32.97
N GLU A 100 10.91 2.95 -32.11
CA GLU A 100 12.14 3.75 -32.24
C GLU A 100 12.85 3.50 -33.57
N GLY A 101 12.85 2.24 -34.05
CA GLY A 101 13.35 1.86 -35.37
C GLY A 101 12.55 2.50 -36.52
N GLU A 102 11.22 2.45 -36.46
CA GLU A 102 10.34 3.08 -37.45
C GLU A 102 10.53 4.61 -37.49
N VAL A 103 10.59 5.26 -36.33
CA VAL A 103 10.85 6.71 -36.24
C VAL A 103 12.21 7.06 -36.85
N ALA A 104 13.25 6.26 -36.61
CA ALA A 104 14.55 6.48 -37.21
C ALA A 104 14.51 6.32 -38.74
N ALA A 105 13.76 5.35 -39.26
CA ALA A 105 13.56 5.15 -40.69
C ALA A 105 12.80 6.32 -41.33
N LEU A 106 11.68 6.75 -40.74
CA LEU A 106 10.90 7.90 -41.19
C LEU A 106 11.73 9.19 -41.20
N LYS A 107 12.58 9.39 -40.19
CA LYS A 107 13.48 10.54 -40.12
C LYS A 107 14.50 10.55 -41.27
N LYS A 108 15.03 9.38 -41.67
CA LYS A 108 15.91 9.27 -42.84
C LYS A 108 15.19 9.63 -44.13
N VAL A 109 13.97 9.11 -44.32
CA VAL A 109 13.15 9.44 -45.50
C VAL A 109 12.84 10.93 -45.55
N ALA A 110 12.41 11.53 -44.45
CA ALA A 110 12.10 12.96 -44.37
C ALA A 110 13.32 13.84 -44.69
N ASN A 111 14.51 13.48 -44.20
CA ASN A 111 15.74 14.20 -44.52
C ASN A 111 16.09 14.10 -46.01
N ALA A 112 16.00 12.90 -46.60
CA ALA A 112 16.26 12.69 -48.03
C ALA A 112 15.26 13.45 -48.92
N SER A 113 13.97 13.46 -48.55
CA SER A 113 12.96 14.27 -49.23
C SER A 113 13.26 15.77 -49.11
N GLY A 114 13.72 16.23 -47.94
CA GLY A 114 14.13 17.61 -47.73
C GLY A 114 15.30 18.04 -48.63
N GLU A 115 16.28 17.16 -48.83
CA GLU A 115 17.39 17.38 -49.77
C GLU A 115 16.92 17.41 -51.23
N GLN A 116 16.03 16.50 -51.64
CA GLN A 116 15.44 16.52 -52.98
C GLN A 116 14.63 17.79 -53.24
N ILE A 117 13.84 18.25 -52.26
CA ILE A 117 13.07 19.49 -52.37
C ILE A 117 14.03 20.69 -52.53
N LYS A 118 15.11 20.75 -51.75
CA LYS A 118 16.14 21.80 -51.92
C LYS A 118 16.78 21.76 -53.31
N ALA A 119 17.08 20.58 -53.83
CA ALA A 119 17.65 20.43 -55.17
C ALA A 119 16.66 20.88 -56.27
N LEU A 120 15.37 20.57 -56.12
CA LEU A 120 14.32 21.03 -57.04
C LEU A 120 14.14 22.54 -57.01
N ILE A 121 14.17 23.16 -55.83
CA ILE A 121 14.10 24.62 -55.67
C ILE A 121 15.31 25.29 -56.36
N LEU A 122 16.52 24.76 -56.16
CA LEU A 122 17.72 25.26 -56.83
C LEU A 122 17.63 25.14 -58.35
N LYS A 123 17.13 24.01 -58.86
CA LYS A 123 16.94 23.79 -60.30
C LYS A 123 15.88 24.71 -60.91
N ALA A 124 14.78 24.96 -60.19
CA ALA A 124 13.75 25.92 -60.60
C ALA A 124 14.31 27.35 -60.67
N SER A 125 15.09 27.77 -59.66
CA SER A 125 15.72 29.10 -59.65
C SER A 125 16.73 29.31 -60.79
N LYS A 126 17.40 28.25 -61.23
CA LYS A 126 18.30 28.28 -62.40
C LYS A 126 17.54 28.37 -63.72
N CYS A 127 16.38 27.70 -63.84
CA CYS A 127 15.51 27.76 -65.02
C CYS A 127 14.88 29.16 -65.19
N ASP A 128 14.57 29.85 -64.08
CA ASP A 128 14.13 31.25 -64.10
C ASP A 128 15.26 32.23 -64.48
N ALA A 129 16.52 31.87 -64.24
CA ALA A 129 17.68 32.66 -64.64
C ALA A 129 18.04 32.47 -66.13
N ASP A 130 17.92 31.25 -66.66
CA ASP A 130 18.21 30.93 -68.07
C ASP A 130 17.14 31.51 -69.03
N LYS A 131 15.91 31.77 -68.55
CA LYS A 131 14.84 32.46 -69.30
C LYS A 131 15.12 33.94 -69.59
N LYS A 132 16.20 34.54 -69.05
CA LYS A 132 16.55 35.96 -69.28
C LYS A 132 17.51 36.21 -70.45
N ILE A 133 17.97 35.18 -71.18
CA ILE A 133 19.01 35.36 -72.23
C ILE A 133 18.54 35.03 -73.66
N GLU A 134 17.38 34.41 -73.88
CA GLU A 134 16.83 34.23 -75.23
C GLU A 134 15.57 35.07 -75.47
N MET A 135 15.78 36.24 -76.07
CA MET A 135 14.74 36.97 -76.81
C MET A 135 15.31 37.31 -78.19
N SER A 136 14.94 36.52 -79.20
CA SER A 136 14.89 37.00 -80.58
C SER A 136 13.54 36.64 -81.17
N HIS A 137 12.94 37.66 -81.78
CA HIS A 137 11.85 37.70 -82.75
C HIS A 137 10.99 36.44 -82.93
N VAL A 138 9.67 36.61 -82.80
CA VAL A 138 8.71 36.69 -83.93
C VAL A 138 7.29 36.69 -83.35
N GLY A 139 6.51 37.72 -83.73
CA GLY A 139 5.15 37.54 -84.22
C GLY A 139 4.00 37.31 -83.24
N CYS A 140 2.94 38.06 -83.53
CA CYS A 140 1.52 37.76 -83.31
C CYS A 140 0.86 38.35 -82.05
N SER A 141 -0.08 39.25 -82.34
CA SER A 141 -1.16 39.71 -81.48
C SER A 141 -1.90 38.56 -80.79
N THR A 142 -2.54 38.91 -79.67
CA THR A 142 -3.66 38.21 -78.98
C THR A 142 -3.32 37.35 -77.74
N LEU A 143 -2.55 37.83 -76.75
CA LEU A 143 -2.42 37.14 -75.44
C LEU A 143 -2.31 38.05 -74.18
N ILE A 144 -2.83 39.29 -74.20
CA ILE A 144 -2.69 40.23 -73.06
C ILE A 144 -3.64 39.91 -71.89
N SER A 145 -4.69 39.10 -72.08
CA SER A 145 -5.63 38.77 -70.99
C SER A 145 -5.22 37.57 -70.13
N THR A 146 -4.46 36.61 -70.65
CA THR A 146 -4.10 35.37 -69.92
C THR A 146 -2.96 35.61 -68.91
N LEU A 147 -1.99 36.46 -69.26
CA LEU A 147 -0.83 36.81 -68.43
C LEU A 147 -1.21 37.58 -67.15
N ASN A 148 -2.22 38.44 -67.23
CA ASN A 148 -2.74 39.19 -66.07
C ASN A 148 -3.47 38.29 -65.06
N ILE A 149 -4.05 37.18 -65.50
CA ILE A 149 -4.72 36.22 -64.63
C ILE A 149 -3.67 35.38 -63.89
N GLU A 150 -2.64 34.87 -64.59
CA GLU A 150 -1.56 34.10 -63.97
C GLU A 150 -0.76 34.89 -62.92
N VAL A 151 -0.44 36.16 -63.21
CA VAL A 151 0.26 37.03 -62.25
C VAL A 151 -0.59 37.28 -61.01
N LYS A 152 -1.90 37.51 -61.16
CA LYS A 152 -2.82 37.65 -60.02
C LYS A 152 -2.91 36.36 -59.20
N THR A 153 -2.95 35.19 -59.85
CA THR A 153 -2.97 33.89 -59.17
C THR A 153 -1.68 33.62 -58.41
N LEU A 154 -0.51 33.94 -58.98
CA LEU A 154 0.78 33.83 -58.28
C LEU A 154 0.90 34.80 -57.11
N GLN A 155 0.38 36.01 -57.23
CA GLN A 155 0.35 36.98 -56.13
C GLN A 155 -0.60 36.55 -55.01
N ALA A 156 -1.75 35.97 -55.34
CA ALA A 156 -2.66 35.34 -54.38
C ALA A 156 -1.99 34.14 -53.68
N LEU A 157 -1.26 33.30 -54.42
CA LEU A 157 -0.55 32.15 -53.84
C LEU A 157 0.61 32.60 -52.92
N ASN A 158 1.37 33.63 -53.31
CA ASN A 158 2.46 34.16 -52.49
C ASN A 158 1.94 34.83 -51.21
N SER A 159 0.83 35.58 -51.30
CA SER A 159 0.17 36.13 -50.11
C SER A 159 -0.40 35.04 -49.20
N GLN A 160 -0.94 33.96 -49.77
CA GLN A 160 -1.38 32.79 -49.02
C GLN A 160 -0.19 32.08 -48.33
N GLN A 161 0.94 31.91 -49.01
CA GLN A 161 2.16 31.34 -48.43
C GLN A 161 2.71 32.21 -47.29
N ALA A 162 2.73 33.53 -47.46
CA ALA A 162 3.16 34.46 -46.42
C ALA A 162 2.24 34.39 -45.18
N ALA A 163 0.93 34.29 -45.37
CA ALA A 163 -0.02 34.10 -44.28
C ALA A 163 0.20 32.76 -43.55
N MET A 164 0.46 31.69 -44.30
CA MET A 164 0.73 30.37 -43.72
C MET A 164 2.05 30.34 -42.94
N ILE A 165 3.11 30.95 -43.45
CA ILE A 165 4.38 31.12 -42.73
C ILE A 165 4.16 31.91 -41.43
N LYS A 166 3.39 32.99 -41.47
CA LYS A 166 3.08 33.80 -40.27
C LYS A 166 2.35 32.97 -39.21
N LEU A 167 1.41 32.12 -39.63
CA LEU A 167 0.67 31.23 -38.73
C LEU A 167 1.56 30.14 -38.14
N ILE A 168 2.42 29.52 -38.95
CA ILE A 168 3.39 28.51 -38.49
C ILE A 168 4.37 29.14 -37.49
N THR A 169 4.91 30.31 -37.78
CA THR A 169 5.82 31.03 -36.88
C THR A 169 5.14 31.37 -35.56
N ALA A 170 3.91 31.89 -35.59
CA ALA A 170 3.16 32.18 -34.36
C ALA A 170 2.89 30.92 -33.52
N ASN A 171 2.54 29.81 -34.17
CA ASN A 171 2.33 28.53 -33.50
C ASN A 171 3.64 27.99 -32.89
N PHE A 172 4.75 28.06 -33.63
CA PHE A 172 6.07 27.66 -33.15
C PHE A 172 6.51 28.50 -31.94
N THR A 173 6.35 29.83 -32.00
CA THR A 173 6.66 30.72 -30.88
C THR A 173 5.83 30.37 -29.64
N LYS A 174 4.51 30.17 -29.79
CA LYS A 174 3.63 29.78 -28.68
C LYS A 174 4.04 28.44 -28.07
N THR A 175 4.31 27.44 -28.91
CA THR A 175 4.71 26.11 -28.47
C THR A 175 6.06 26.13 -27.78
N SER A 176 7.03 26.89 -28.32
CA SER A 176 8.35 27.07 -27.72
C SER A 176 8.24 27.73 -26.33
N GLN A 177 7.45 28.81 -26.21
CA GLN A 177 7.20 29.46 -24.92
C GLN A 177 6.56 28.52 -23.90
N TYR A 178 5.57 27.73 -24.33
CA TYR A 178 4.95 26.73 -23.47
C TYR A 178 5.96 25.68 -22.97
N ILE A 179 6.78 25.14 -23.87
CA ILE A 179 7.82 24.17 -23.52
C ILE A 179 8.86 24.77 -22.56
N HIS A 180 9.22 26.05 -22.74
CA HIS A 180 10.12 26.74 -21.83
C HIS A 180 9.53 26.87 -20.42
N ILE A 181 8.26 27.24 -20.30
CA ILE A 181 7.56 27.33 -19.02
C ILE A 181 7.49 25.96 -18.34
N GLU A 182 7.08 24.92 -19.08
CA GLU A 182 7.01 23.55 -18.56
C GLU A 182 8.38 23.05 -18.08
N ARG A 183 9.45 23.33 -18.84
CA ARG A 183 10.81 23.00 -18.43
C ARG A 183 11.20 23.71 -17.14
N ASP A 184 10.90 25.00 -17.03
CA ASP A 184 11.27 25.79 -15.85
C ASP A 184 10.48 25.33 -14.61
N ASN A 185 9.21 24.96 -14.78
CA ASN A 185 8.39 24.34 -13.74
C ASN A 185 8.98 22.99 -13.32
N ALA A 186 9.31 22.11 -14.27
CA ALA A 186 9.93 20.82 -13.97
C ALA A 186 11.27 20.95 -13.23
N ILE A 187 12.07 21.98 -13.54
CA ILE A 187 13.30 22.28 -12.81
C ILE A 187 12.98 22.69 -11.37
N LYS A 188 12.00 23.58 -11.16
CA LYS A 188 11.58 24.01 -9.82
C LYS A 188 11.06 22.83 -8.99
N ASP A 189 10.23 21.97 -9.56
CA ASP A 189 9.67 20.79 -8.88
C ASP A 189 10.79 19.81 -8.50
N ARG A 190 11.72 19.56 -9.41
CA ARG A 190 12.91 18.74 -9.12
C ARG A 190 13.72 19.32 -7.96
N ASP A 191 13.95 20.63 -7.96
CA ASP A 191 14.74 21.28 -6.91
C ASP A 191 13.99 21.28 -5.58
N ALA A 192 12.66 21.45 -5.57
CA ALA A 192 11.82 21.31 -4.39
C ALA A 192 11.89 19.89 -3.80
N HIS A 193 11.75 18.84 -4.62
CA HIS A 193 11.89 17.45 -4.18
C HIS A 193 13.30 17.13 -3.67
N ASN A 194 14.33 17.71 -4.28
CA ASN A 194 15.70 17.56 -3.80
C ASN A 194 15.88 18.17 -2.40
N LEU A 195 15.36 19.39 -2.18
CA LEU A 195 15.39 20.05 -0.88
C LEU A 195 14.62 19.28 0.18
N GLU A 196 13.42 18.79 -0.15
CA GLU A 196 12.61 17.95 0.72
C GLU A 196 13.35 16.65 1.08
N THR A 197 13.96 15.99 0.10
CA THR A 197 14.77 14.78 0.33
C THR A 197 15.94 15.04 1.27
N ILE A 198 16.61 16.20 1.14
CA ILE A 198 17.68 16.60 2.05
C ILE A 198 17.14 16.83 3.46
N SER A 199 15.99 17.51 3.61
CA SER A 199 15.34 17.72 4.91
C SER A 199 14.98 16.41 5.58
N LEU A 200 14.28 15.53 4.85
CA LEU A 200 13.86 14.21 5.34
C LEU A 200 15.05 13.34 5.76
N ARG A 201 16.16 13.40 5.02
CA ARG A 201 17.40 12.69 5.43
C ARG A 201 17.97 13.24 6.73
N ARG A 202 17.98 14.56 6.91
CA ARG A 202 18.44 15.21 8.15
C ARG A 202 17.53 14.84 9.33
N GLU A 203 16.21 14.93 9.15
CA GLU A 203 15.23 14.57 10.16
C GLU A 203 15.32 13.09 10.56
N ASN A 204 15.44 12.18 9.58
CA ASN A 204 15.61 10.74 9.85
C ASN A 204 16.90 10.46 10.65
N THR A 205 17.99 11.15 10.32
CA THR A 205 19.25 11.03 11.07
C THR A 205 19.08 11.52 12.51
N ASN A 206 18.43 12.66 12.70
CA ASN A 206 18.15 13.23 14.03
C ASN A 206 17.24 12.29 14.85
N LEU A 207 16.15 11.79 14.28
CA LEU A 207 15.25 10.84 14.95
C LEU A 207 15.97 9.56 15.38
N LYS A 208 16.88 9.03 14.55
CA LYS A 208 17.71 7.87 14.92
C LYS A 208 18.64 8.18 16.10
N GLU A 209 19.24 9.36 16.11
CA GLU A 209 20.10 9.81 17.20
C GLU A 209 19.30 10.00 18.51
N HIS A 210 18.14 10.66 18.44
CA HIS A 210 17.21 10.79 19.56
C HIS A 210 16.78 9.43 20.11
N LEU A 211 16.45 8.46 19.24
CA LEU A 211 16.07 7.11 19.66
C LEU A 211 17.23 6.40 20.38
N LYS A 212 18.45 6.52 19.85
CA LYS A 212 19.66 5.94 20.47
C LYS A 212 19.91 6.55 21.85
N LEU A 213 19.88 7.88 21.95
CA LEU A 213 20.05 8.61 23.22
C LEU A 213 18.99 8.24 24.24
N TYR A 214 17.72 8.18 23.82
CA TYR A 214 16.61 7.79 24.68
C TYR A 214 16.76 6.35 25.20
N THR A 215 17.14 5.42 24.33
CA THR A 215 17.36 4.01 24.71
C THR A 215 18.49 3.89 25.72
N GLN A 216 19.59 4.60 25.50
CA GLN A 216 20.72 4.63 26.43
C GLN A 216 20.30 5.22 27.78
N LYS A 217 19.60 6.36 27.77
CA LYS A 217 19.12 7.03 28.98
C LYS A 217 18.15 6.16 29.78
N CYS A 218 17.25 5.44 29.11
CA CYS A 218 16.35 4.48 29.78
C CYS A 218 17.13 3.37 30.50
N LYS A 219 18.19 2.84 29.87
CA LYS A 219 19.08 1.85 30.51
C LYS A 219 19.82 2.43 31.72
N GLU A 220 20.33 3.66 31.60
CA GLU A 220 21.03 4.37 32.68
C GLU A 220 20.10 4.69 33.86
N ASP A 221 18.90 5.20 33.59
CA ASP A 221 17.88 5.52 34.61
C ASP A 221 17.41 4.26 35.35
N PHE A 222 17.28 3.13 34.62
CA PHE A 222 16.99 1.83 35.23
C PHE A 222 18.13 1.35 36.13
N ALA A 223 19.39 1.41 35.65
CA ALA A 223 20.55 1.02 36.45
C ALA A 223 20.68 1.90 37.70
N LYS A 224 20.47 3.21 37.57
CA LYS A 224 20.49 4.17 38.67
C LYS A 224 19.42 3.89 39.72
N SER A 225 18.22 3.48 39.30
CA SER A 225 17.15 3.09 40.23
C SER A 225 17.52 1.89 41.10
N LEU A 226 18.57 1.15 40.73
CA LEU A 226 19.01 -0.09 41.37
C LEU A 226 20.37 0.06 42.08
N GLU A 227 20.98 1.24 42.03
CA GLU A 227 22.24 1.62 42.71
C GLU A 227 22.18 1.36 44.22
N GLY A 228 20.99 1.51 44.83
CA GLY A 228 20.78 1.23 46.26
C GLY A 228 21.14 -0.20 46.68
N ILE A 229 21.02 -1.19 45.78
CA ILE A 229 21.40 -2.58 46.06
C ILE A 229 22.92 -2.70 46.18
N GLN A 230 23.65 -2.07 45.27
CA GLN A 230 25.12 -2.05 45.27
C GLN A 230 25.66 -1.33 46.52
N MET A 231 24.97 -0.27 46.95
CA MET A 231 25.28 0.43 48.20
C MET A 231 25.09 -0.46 49.43
N VAL A 232 24.05 -1.33 49.46
CA VAL A 232 23.82 -2.26 50.57
C VAL A 232 24.91 -3.33 50.64
N THR A 233 25.31 -3.95 49.52
CA THR A 233 26.40 -4.94 49.50
C THR A 233 27.74 -4.33 49.89
N SER A 234 28.04 -3.12 49.40
CA SER A 234 29.26 -2.40 49.77
C SER A 234 29.32 -2.08 51.27
N ASN A 235 28.23 -1.56 51.83
CA ASN A 235 28.14 -1.30 53.27
C ASN A 235 28.24 -2.58 54.13
N PHE A 236 27.70 -3.70 53.63
CA PHE A 236 27.80 -4.99 54.30
C PHE A 236 29.25 -5.50 54.34
N LEU A 237 29.99 -5.40 53.24
CA LEU A 237 31.43 -5.72 53.18
C LEU A 237 32.24 -4.85 54.15
N VAL A 238 32.00 -3.55 54.17
CA VAL A 238 32.63 -2.62 55.12
C VAL A 238 32.32 -3.02 56.57
N ARG A 239 31.10 -3.49 56.86
CA ARG A 239 30.73 -3.96 58.20
C ARG A 239 31.47 -5.24 58.58
N ILE A 240 31.66 -6.18 57.64
CA ILE A 240 32.46 -7.40 57.85
C ILE A 240 33.91 -7.04 58.14
N ASP A 241 34.51 -6.15 57.34
CA ASP A 241 35.90 -5.73 57.52
C ASP A 241 36.12 -4.99 58.85
N ASN A 242 35.12 -4.24 59.32
CA ASN A 242 35.15 -3.57 60.62
C ASN A 242 34.90 -4.53 61.81
N LEU A 243 34.14 -5.60 61.62
CA LEU A 243 33.92 -6.65 62.62
C LEU A 243 35.16 -7.55 62.78
N PHE A 244 35.95 -7.70 61.71
CA PHE A 244 37.18 -8.50 61.67
C PHE A 244 38.36 -7.65 61.18
N PRO A 245 38.83 -6.65 61.96
CA PRO A 245 39.94 -5.79 61.55
C PRO A 245 41.24 -6.60 61.42
N HIS A 246 42.06 -6.24 60.42
CA HIS A 246 43.36 -6.88 60.13
C HIS A 246 44.36 -6.79 61.31
N SER A 247 44.15 -5.88 62.25
CA SER A 247 44.90 -5.78 63.50
C SER A 247 44.00 -6.16 64.68
N MET A 248 44.15 -7.38 65.19
CA MET A 248 43.39 -7.81 66.36
C MET A 248 43.79 -7.00 67.60
N THR A 249 42.80 -6.41 68.27
CA THR A 249 42.92 -5.82 69.62
C THR A 249 42.74 -6.86 70.73
N PHE A 250 42.27 -8.07 70.39
CA PHE A 250 42.19 -9.19 71.30
C PHE A 250 43.36 -10.13 71.04
N HIS A 251 44.17 -10.38 72.08
CA HIS A 251 45.19 -11.42 72.07
C HIS A 251 44.50 -12.80 71.96
N LEU A 252 44.10 -13.21 70.75
CA LEU A 252 43.77 -14.59 70.44
C LEU A 252 45.09 -15.37 70.50
N THR A 253 45.39 -15.91 71.68
CA THR A 253 46.60 -16.70 71.94
C THR A 253 46.52 -18.11 71.33
N CYS A 254 45.40 -18.48 70.71
CA CYS A 254 45.17 -19.78 70.10
C CYS A 254 45.14 -19.67 68.56
N GLU A 255 46.14 -20.26 67.91
CA GLU A 255 46.32 -20.27 66.45
C GLU A 255 45.07 -20.81 65.70
N LYS A 256 44.39 -21.81 66.27
CA LYS A 256 43.12 -22.35 65.74
C LYS A 256 41.99 -21.33 65.73
N GLN A 257 41.93 -20.40 66.69
CA GLN A 257 40.88 -19.37 66.71
C GLN A 257 41.12 -18.31 65.64
N THR A 258 42.38 -17.94 65.40
CA THR A 258 42.77 -17.04 64.31
C THR A 258 42.41 -17.63 62.95
N GLU A 259 42.69 -18.91 62.72
CA GLU A 259 42.33 -19.62 61.48
C GLU A 259 40.81 -19.69 61.26
N GLN A 260 40.03 -19.95 62.32
CA GLN A 260 38.55 -19.96 62.24
C GLN A 260 38.01 -18.57 61.92
N MET A 261 38.59 -17.51 62.49
CA MET A 261 38.19 -16.13 62.24
C MET A 261 38.43 -15.72 60.78
N GLU A 262 39.62 -16.02 60.24
CA GLU A 262 39.93 -15.77 58.83
C GLU A 262 39.05 -16.60 57.89
N ASN A 263 38.72 -17.84 58.25
CA ASN A 263 37.76 -18.64 57.51
C ASN A 263 36.36 -18.01 57.47
N ILE A 264 35.87 -17.50 58.61
CA ILE A 264 34.56 -16.81 58.68
C ILE A 264 34.60 -15.55 57.82
N ARG A 265 35.66 -14.74 57.95
CA ARG A 265 35.85 -13.53 57.15
C ARG A 265 35.86 -13.84 55.66
N ALA A 266 36.66 -14.81 55.22
CA ALA A 266 36.73 -15.23 53.82
C ALA A 266 35.36 -15.73 53.31
N ARG A 267 34.63 -16.52 54.10
CA ARG A 267 33.29 -17.00 53.73
C ARG A 267 32.28 -15.87 53.61
N CYS A 268 32.26 -14.93 54.56
CA CYS A 268 31.34 -13.79 54.53
C CYS A 268 31.65 -12.82 53.37
N SER A 269 32.93 -12.53 53.11
CA SER A 269 33.35 -11.71 51.98
C SER A 269 33.05 -12.39 50.63
N ASN A 270 33.29 -13.70 50.51
CA ASN A 270 32.97 -14.46 49.30
C ASN A 270 31.46 -14.52 49.07
N LEU A 271 30.65 -14.74 50.11
CA LEU A 271 29.20 -14.73 50.01
C LEU A 271 28.69 -13.36 49.54
N SER A 272 29.21 -12.28 50.11
CA SER A 272 28.80 -10.93 49.70
C SER A 272 29.16 -10.64 48.23
N LYS A 273 30.35 -11.05 47.77
CA LYS A 273 30.74 -10.93 46.35
C LYS A 273 29.86 -11.80 45.44
N GLU A 274 29.57 -13.04 45.83
CA GLU A 274 28.70 -13.91 45.04
C GLU A 274 27.28 -13.33 44.91
N VAL A 275 26.76 -12.73 45.98
CA VAL A 275 25.49 -12.02 45.98
C VAL A 275 25.54 -10.83 45.02
N GLU A 276 26.56 -9.98 45.11
CA GLU A 276 26.75 -8.85 44.19
C GLU A 276 26.82 -9.29 42.72
N ASP A 277 27.63 -10.30 42.41
CA ASP A 277 27.75 -10.84 41.06
C ASP A 277 26.43 -11.41 40.51
N LYS A 278 25.65 -12.11 41.36
CA LYS A 278 24.33 -12.62 40.95
C LYS A 278 23.35 -11.49 40.70
N PHE A 279 23.35 -10.46 41.54
CA PHE A 279 22.51 -9.28 41.33
C PHE A 279 22.91 -8.53 40.06
N GLN A 280 24.20 -8.28 39.83
CA GLN A 280 24.65 -7.58 38.63
C GLN A 280 24.19 -8.31 37.34
N ARG A 281 24.35 -9.63 37.29
CA ARG A 281 23.85 -10.44 36.15
C ARG A 281 22.34 -10.34 35.98
N TYR A 282 21.59 -10.32 37.08
CA TYR A 282 20.14 -10.15 37.03
C TYR A 282 19.78 -8.75 36.51
N LEU A 283 20.46 -7.71 36.98
CA LEU A 283 20.29 -6.32 36.54
C LEU A 283 20.58 -6.15 35.05
N ASP A 284 21.67 -6.74 34.55
CA ASP A 284 22.03 -6.70 33.14
C ASP A 284 20.96 -7.37 32.26
N ASN A 285 20.45 -8.52 32.71
CA ASN A 285 19.40 -9.25 32.01
C ASN A 285 18.08 -8.48 32.00
N VAL A 286 17.62 -7.97 33.15
CA VAL A 286 16.39 -7.18 33.22
C VAL A 286 16.53 -5.87 32.46
N GLY A 287 17.66 -5.16 32.58
CA GLY A 287 17.92 -3.94 31.83
C GLY A 287 17.91 -4.16 30.32
N SER A 288 18.47 -5.28 29.84
CA SER A 288 18.38 -5.70 28.44
C SER A 288 16.94 -5.97 28.00
N LYS A 289 16.16 -6.68 28.84
CA LYS A 289 14.74 -6.95 28.56
C LYS A 289 13.91 -5.67 28.52
N VAL A 290 14.08 -4.77 29.48
CA VAL A 290 13.36 -3.48 29.53
C VAL A 290 13.69 -2.64 28.31
N ALA A 291 14.97 -2.54 27.93
CA ALA A 291 15.37 -1.82 26.72
C ALA A 291 14.74 -2.42 25.46
N ASN A 292 14.67 -3.76 25.35
CA ASN A 292 14.03 -4.42 24.23
C ASN A 292 12.51 -4.21 24.19
N ILE A 293 11.84 -4.32 25.35
CA ILE A 293 10.39 -4.06 25.47
C ILE A 293 10.09 -2.62 25.09
N GLN A 294 10.86 -1.65 25.58
CA GLN A 294 10.68 -0.24 25.25
C GLN A 294 10.85 0.00 23.74
N ALA A 295 11.90 -0.56 23.14
CA ALA A 295 12.14 -0.45 21.69
C ALA A 295 10.99 -1.04 20.86
N GLN A 296 10.47 -2.21 21.26
CA GLN A 296 9.32 -2.82 20.60
C GLN A 296 8.04 -2.00 20.81
N SER A 297 7.78 -1.51 22.02
CA SER A 297 6.61 -0.72 22.35
C SER A 297 6.57 0.57 21.53
N SER A 298 7.68 1.32 21.49
CA SER A 298 7.78 2.54 20.68
C SER A 298 7.60 2.27 19.19
N ARG A 299 8.15 1.15 18.68
CA ARG A 299 7.94 0.74 17.28
C ARG A 299 6.46 0.45 16.98
N LEU A 300 5.80 -0.29 17.86
CA LEU A 300 4.38 -0.64 17.70
C LEU A 300 3.49 0.60 17.80
N GLU A 301 3.80 1.53 18.70
CA GLU A 301 3.07 2.79 18.86
C GLU A 301 3.14 3.66 17.59
N VAL A 302 4.32 3.79 16.99
CA VAL A 302 4.50 4.49 15.72
C VAL A 302 3.73 3.80 14.58
N GLN A 303 3.81 2.47 14.49
CA GLN A 303 3.08 1.70 13.48
C GLN A 303 1.56 1.84 13.65
N ASN A 304 1.06 1.79 14.88
CA ASN A 304 -0.36 1.94 15.18
C ASN A 304 -0.87 3.34 14.83
N SER A 305 -0.09 4.38 15.15
CA SER A 305 -0.39 5.75 14.76
C SER A 305 -0.49 5.91 13.23
N HIS A 306 0.50 5.39 12.50
CA HIS A 306 0.47 5.40 11.03
C HIS A 306 -0.74 4.65 10.45
N LEU A 307 -1.01 3.44 10.91
CA LEU A 307 -2.14 2.64 10.45
C LEU A 307 -3.48 3.34 10.75
N THR A 308 -3.58 4.02 11.89
CA THR A 308 -4.77 4.79 12.26
C THR A 308 -5.00 5.96 11.31
N LEU A 309 -3.94 6.72 10.98
CA LEU A 309 -4.01 7.81 10.01
C LEU A 309 -4.38 7.32 8.61
N ASP A 310 -3.74 6.25 8.14
CA ASP A 310 -4.01 5.64 6.83
C ASP A 310 -5.46 5.15 6.74
N LEU A 311 -5.96 4.52 7.81
CA LEU A 311 -7.34 4.07 7.90
C LEU A 311 -8.32 5.26 7.86
N GLN A 312 -8.04 6.33 8.62
CA GLN A 312 -8.85 7.54 8.60
C GLN A 312 -8.89 8.19 7.21
N GLN A 313 -7.74 8.30 6.54
CA GLN A 313 -7.65 8.83 5.19
C GLN A 313 -8.39 7.94 4.18
N CYS A 314 -8.26 6.62 4.30
CA CYS A 314 -8.99 5.66 3.47
C CYS A 314 -10.51 5.82 3.63
N HIS A 315 -10.98 5.95 4.88
CA HIS A 315 -12.40 6.21 5.16
C HIS A 315 -12.88 7.52 4.55
N GLN A 316 -12.11 8.59 4.70
CA GLN A 316 -12.44 9.90 4.14
C GLN A 316 -12.48 9.86 2.61
N ASN A 317 -11.46 9.29 1.96
CA ASN A 317 -11.40 9.14 0.51
C ASN A 317 -12.55 8.31 -0.02
N ARG A 318 -12.88 7.19 0.65
CA ARG A 318 -14.03 6.36 0.28
C ARG A 318 -15.35 7.13 0.38
N SER A 319 -15.51 7.92 1.44
CA SER A 319 -16.71 8.75 1.63
C SER A 319 -16.84 9.81 0.54
N VAL A 320 -15.74 10.50 0.22
CA VAL A 320 -15.72 11.52 -0.85
C VAL A 320 -16.02 10.89 -2.20
N ALA A 321 -15.35 9.79 -2.56
CA ALA A 321 -15.56 9.10 -3.82
C ALA A 321 -16.99 8.56 -3.97
N ALA A 322 -17.58 8.04 -2.89
CA ALA A 322 -18.97 7.58 -2.89
C ALA A 322 -19.96 8.75 -3.10
N ALA A 323 -19.71 9.89 -2.45
CA ALA A 323 -20.53 11.09 -2.62
C ALA A 323 -20.42 11.67 -4.04
N GLU A 324 -19.20 11.76 -4.58
CA GLU A 324 -18.95 12.22 -5.95
C GLU A 324 -19.58 11.27 -6.99
N GLY A 325 -19.43 9.96 -6.81
CA GLY A 325 -20.06 8.97 -7.68
C GLY A 325 -21.59 9.06 -7.67
N SER A 326 -22.18 9.26 -6.48
CA SER A 326 -23.63 9.47 -6.35
C SER A 326 -24.09 10.75 -7.05
N ARG A 327 -23.33 11.85 -6.90
CA ARG A 327 -23.61 13.13 -7.57
C ARG A 327 -23.54 13.00 -9.09
N LEU A 328 -22.51 12.33 -9.60
CA LEU A 328 -22.33 12.13 -11.03
C LEU A 328 -23.47 11.28 -11.62
N LEU A 329 -23.89 10.24 -10.91
CA LEU A 329 -24.98 9.37 -11.37
C LEU A 329 -26.30 10.14 -11.46
N LEU A 330 -26.61 10.98 -10.46
CA LEU A 330 -27.76 11.87 -10.49
C LEU A 330 -27.71 12.86 -11.67
N GLU A 331 -26.54 13.47 -11.91
CA GLU A 331 -26.34 14.41 -13.03
C GLU A 331 -26.51 13.74 -14.39
N ILE A 332 -26.03 12.49 -14.55
CA ILE A 332 -26.22 11.70 -15.77
C ILE A 332 -27.71 11.38 -15.96
N GLN A 333 -28.40 10.96 -14.88
CA GLN A 333 -29.81 10.62 -14.93
C GLN A 333 -30.67 11.84 -15.29
N GLU A 334 -30.45 12.99 -14.65
CA GLU A 334 -31.17 14.23 -14.94
C GLU A 334 -30.96 14.68 -16.40
N ASN A 335 -29.74 14.59 -16.92
CA ASN A 335 -29.45 14.88 -18.31
C ASN A 335 -30.12 13.91 -19.28
N HIS A 336 -30.18 12.63 -18.93
CA HIS A 336 -30.88 11.63 -19.73
C HIS A 336 -32.38 11.91 -19.76
N ASP A 337 -33.01 12.13 -18.60
CA ASP A 337 -34.43 12.42 -18.48
C ASP A 337 -34.80 13.68 -19.28
N ARG A 338 -33.96 14.72 -19.22
CA ARG A 338 -34.15 15.95 -20.01
C ARG A 338 -34.07 15.71 -21.52
N GLN A 339 -33.14 14.86 -21.98
CA GLN A 339 -33.05 14.49 -23.39
C GLN A 339 -34.27 13.70 -23.85
N VAL A 340 -34.72 12.74 -23.04
CA VAL A 340 -35.92 11.94 -23.33
C VAL A 340 -37.16 12.83 -23.38
N GLU A 341 -37.34 13.75 -22.43
CA GLU A 341 -38.45 14.70 -22.44
C GLU A 341 -38.45 15.57 -23.70
N THR A 342 -37.26 16.03 -24.12
CA THR A 342 -37.11 16.83 -25.36
C THR A 342 -37.49 16.01 -26.60
N LEU A 343 -37.03 14.77 -26.69
CA LEU A 343 -37.36 13.87 -27.79
C LEU A 343 -38.86 13.53 -27.83
N LEU A 344 -39.50 13.33 -26.68
CA LEU A 344 -40.94 13.07 -26.59
C LEU A 344 -41.76 14.28 -27.05
N LYS A 345 -41.39 15.49 -26.64
CA LYS A 345 -42.03 16.73 -27.11
C LYS A 345 -41.92 16.87 -28.63
N GLU A 346 -40.74 16.62 -29.18
CA GLU A 346 -40.51 16.71 -30.62
C GLU A 346 -41.26 15.61 -31.40
N GLN A 347 -41.31 14.39 -30.87
CA GLN A 347 -42.09 13.29 -31.46
C GLN A 347 -43.59 13.64 -31.52
N ASN A 348 -44.13 14.23 -30.45
CA ASN A 348 -45.53 14.64 -30.41
C ASN A 348 -45.81 15.76 -31.43
N ARG A 349 -44.93 16.77 -31.50
CA ARG A 349 -45.00 17.85 -32.50
C ARG A 349 -45.01 17.30 -33.93
N LEU A 350 -44.11 16.37 -34.23
CA LEU A 350 -44.03 15.74 -35.56
C LEU A 350 -45.27 14.88 -35.88
N ARG A 351 -45.86 14.21 -34.89
CA ARG A 351 -47.11 13.46 -35.08
C ARG A 351 -48.28 14.39 -35.41
N GLU A 352 -48.39 15.53 -34.71
CA GLU A 352 -49.41 16.54 -34.99
C GLU A 352 -49.24 17.14 -36.39
N GLU A 353 -48.01 17.53 -36.77
CA GLU A 353 -47.73 18.04 -38.13
C GLU A 353 -48.06 17.01 -39.22
N LYS A 354 -47.71 15.74 -39.00
CA LYS A 354 -48.05 14.66 -39.92
C LYS A 354 -49.56 14.48 -40.07
N SER A 355 -50.33 14.59 -38.98
CA SER A 355 -51.79 14.53 -39.01
C SER A 355 -52.37 15.68 -39.84
N LEU A 356 -51.93 16.91 -39.57
CA LEU A 356 -52.37 18.11 -40.28
C LEU A 356 -52.01 18.06 -41.77
N GLN A 357 -50.83 17.56 -42.13
CA GLN A 357 -50.47 17.32 -43.52
C GLN A 357 -51.36 16.25 -44.16
N GLY A 358 -51.66 15.16 -43.45
CA GLY A 358 -52.59 14.13 -43.90
C GLY A 358 -53.97 14.68 -44.22
N GLU A 359 -54.55 15.48 -43.32
CA GLU A 359 -55.84 16.14 -43.55
C GLU A 359 -55.80 17.09 -44.75
N ARG A 360 -54.72 17.88 -44.88
CA ARG A 360 -54.53 18.79 -46.02
C ARG A 360 -54.43 18.03 -47.34
N LEU A 361 -53.75 16.89 -47.38
CA LEU A 361 -53.63 16.05 -48.56
C LEU A 361 -54.99 15.48 -48.98
N VAL A 362 -55.77 14.96 -48.03
CA VAL A 362 -57.13 14.46 -48.29
C VAL A 362 -58.02 15.57 -48.88
N LEU A 363 -57.95 16.78 -48.33
CA LEU A 363 -58.70 17.93 -48.86
C LEU A 363 -58.27 18.28 -50.30
N ARG A 364 -56.96 18.33 -50.57
CA ARG A 364 -56.44 18.59 -51.92
C ARG A 364 -56.81 17.49 -52.90
N GLU A 365 -56.82 16.24 -52.49
CA GLU A 365 -57.22 15.11 -53.33
C GLU A 365 -58.72 15.20 -53.70
N ALA A 366 -59.57 15.60 -52.74
CA ALA A 366 -60.99 15.88 -53.01
C ALA A 366 -61.19 17.05 -53.99
N GLU A 367 -60.42 18.14 -53.85
CA GLU A 367 -60.43 19.27 -54.78
C GLU A 367 -60.00 18.84 -56.20
N VAL A 368 -58.89 18.10 -56.32
CA VAL A 368 -58.38 17.60 -57.60
C VAL A 368 -59.40 16.67 -58.25
N LYS A 369 -60.03 15.77 -57.49
CA LYS A 369 -61.08 14.88 -58.01
C LYS A 369 -62.27 15.66 -58.55
N THR A 370 -62.68 16.72 -57.86
CA THR A 370 -63.77 17.61 -58.28
C THR A 370 -63.40 18.37 -59.56
N LEU A 371 -62.20 18.95 -59.62
CA LEU A 371 -61.71 19.64 -60.80
C LEU A 371 -61.58 18.70 -62.00
N ASN A 372 -61.08 17.48 -61.80
CA ASN A 372 -60.97 16.49 -62.87
C ASN A 372 -62.33 16.09 -63.42
N GLY A 373 -63.33 15.89 -62.56
CA GLY A 373 -64.72 15.66 -62.99
C GLY A 373 -65.30 16.82 -63.79
N ASN A 374 -65.00 18.07 -63.39
CA ASN A 374 -65.40 19.25 -64.15
C ASN A 374 -64.72 19.33 -65.52
N VAL A 375 -63.42 19.00 -65.60
CA VAL A 375 -62.68 18.93 -66.87
C VAL A 375 -63.27 17.86 -67.77
N GLU A 376 -63.52 16.65 -67.26
CA GLU A 376 -64.16 15.57 -68.03
C GLU A 376 -65.54 15.98 -68.56
N SER A 377 -66.36 16.64 -67.73
CA SER A 377 -67.65 17.20 -68.14
C SER A 377 -67.49 18.26 -69.24
N LEU A 378 -66.53 19.18 -69.13
CA LEU A 378 -66.26 20.21 -70.13
C LEU A 378 -65.73 19.61 -71.44
N THR A 379 -64.83 18.63 -71.36
CA THR A 379 -64.31 17.89 -72.54
C THR A 379 -65.40 17.12 -73.24
N THR A 380 -66.32 16.49 -72.49
CA THR A 380 -67.50 15.79 -73.04
C THR A 380 -68.46 16.78 -73.71
N ALA A 381 -68.71 17.95 -73.10
CA ALA A 381 -69.50 19.00 -73.71
C ALA A 381 -68.85 19.55 -75.00
N LEU A 382 -67.53 19.73 -75.01
CA LEU A 382 -66.79 20.23 -76.18
C LEU A 382 -66.77 19.23 -77.34
N THR A 383 -66.62 17.93 -77.06
CA THR A 383 -66.69 16.86 -78.07
C THR A 383 -68.10 16.71 -78.66
N ASN A 384 -69.15 16.91 -77.85
CA ASN A 384 -70.53 16.95 -78.33
C ASN A 384 -70.85 18.21 -79.15
N CYS A 385 -70.08 19.29 -79.01
CA CYS A 385 -70.20 20.53 -79.80
C CYS A 385 -69.42 20.51 -81.12
N ASN A 386 -68.78 19.40 -81.51
CA ASN A 386 -68.13 19.29 -82.82
C ASN A 386 -69.19 18.98 -83.90
N PRO A 387 -69.57 19.93 -84.78
CA PRO A 387 -70.49 19.64 -85.87
C PRO A 387 -69.72 18.81 -86.90
N LYS A 388 -70.28 17.65 -87.27
CA LYS A 388 -69.91 17.00 -88.53
C LYS A 388 -70.09 18.03 -89.66
N VAL A 389 -69.00 18.60 -90.14
CA VAL A 389 -68.95 19.24 -91.46
C VAL A 389 -68.98 18.08 -92.46
N ARG A 390 -70.16 17.85 -93.01
CA ARG A 390 -70.41 17.02 -94.19
C ARG A 390 -70.42 17.91 -95.41
#